data_AF-X1S716-F1
#
_entry.id   AF-X1S716-F1
#
_cell.length_a   1.000
_cell.length_b   1.000
_cell.length_c   1.000
_cell.angle_alpha   90.00
_cell.angle_beta   90.00
_cell.angle_gamma   90.00
#
_symmetry.space_group_name_H-M   'P 1'
#
loop_
_entity.id
_entity.type
_entity.pdbx_description
1 polymer ?
#
loop_
_entity_poly.entity_id
_entity_poly.type
_entity_poly.pdbx_seq_one_letter_code
_entity_poly.pdbx_strand_id
1 'polypeptide(L)'
;MTATASQGLALMWEMLYIAAGLRLPIVAAIANRSLSAPINIHGDHSDTMGARDSGWIQIYSENCQEAYDNFIQAFRIGEDLKVRTPVFVGLDGFIISHSLEVIQVEDDAKVKKFVGECKPVYPLLDTSRKMTVGPIDFTDYYFEHKRNQMEGIENAPPVIEAVGKEFGQKFGREYGFFEEYRMDDAELCIVVMSSAAGTCKDAVDELRSDGKRIGLLKPRIFRPFPYEKIAEALKKIKAVAVLDRSSSPGAFGAPLFTEVRSA
;
A
#
# COMPACT_ATOMS: atom_id res chain seq x y z
N MET A 1 7.64 -14.54 1.76
CA MET A 1 7.94 -13.28 1.05
C MET A 1 8.21 -13.60 -0.41
N THR A 2 7.96 -12.67 -1.33
CA THR A 2 8.40 -12.74 -2.74
C THR A 2 8.73 -11.32 -3.26
N ALA A 3 9.35 -11.22 -4.44
CA ALA A 3 9.58 -9.96 -5.14
C ALA A 3 9.23 -10.12 -6.63
N THR A 4 8.55 -9.14 -7.22
CA THR A 4 8.13 -9.17 -8.63
C THR A 4 7.80 -7.77 -9.15
N ALA A 5 7.45 -7.66 -10.43
CA ALA A 5 7.09 -6.42 -11.11
C ALA A 5 6.29 -6.71 -12.40
N SER A 6 5.41 -5.79 -12.82
CA SER A 6 4.82 -5.78 -14.19
C SER A 6 4.24 -7.14 -14.58
N GLN A 7 4.73 -7.73 -15.69
CA GLN A 7 4.27 -9.02 -16.22
C GLN A 7 4.42 -10.15 -15.20
N GLY A 8 5.44 -10.11 -14.35
CA GLY A 8 5.62 -11.11 -13.30
C GLY A 8 4.50 -11.05 -12.26
N LEU A 9 4.02 -9.86 -11.92
CA LEU A 9 2.84 -9.69 -11.05
C LEU A 9 1.56 -10.10 -11.79
N ALA A 10 1.42 -9.72 -13.05
CA ALA A 10 0.26 -10.10 -13.88
C ALA A 10 0.14 -11.63 -14.04
N LEU A 11 1.26 -12.35 -14.17
CA LEU A 11 1.28 -13.82 -14.19
C LEU A 11 0.91 -14.45 -12.85
N MET A 12 0.92 -13.69 -11.75
CA MET A 12 0.50 -14.15 -10.42
C MET A 12 -0.99 -13.89 -10.15
N TRP A 13 -1.77 -13.35 -11.10
CA TRP A 13 -3.13 -12.83 -10.81
C TRP A 13 -4.02 -13.78 -10.05
N GLU A 14 -4.13 -15.02 -10.55
CA GLU A 14 -4.91 -16.08 -9.91
C GLU A 14 -4.43 -16.33 -8.47
N MET A 15 -3.11 -16.42 -8.31
CA MET A 15 -2.48 -16.67 -7.01
C MET A 15 -2.66 -15.51 -6.03
N LEU A 16 -2.82 -14.26 -6.50
CA LEU A 16 -3.11 -13.13 -5.63
C LEU A 16 -4.46 -13.33 -4.94
N TYR A 17 -5.50 -13.70 -5.68
CA TYR A 17 -6.82 -13.96 -5.13
C TYR A 17 -6.82 -15.18 -4.20
N ILE A 18 -6.10 -16.26 -4.56
CA ILE A 18 -5.95 -17.44 -3.71
C ILE A 18 -5.27 -17.08 -2.38
N ALA A 19 -4.17 -16.31 -2.41
CA ALA A 19 -3.46 -15.90 -1.20
C ALA A 19 -4.33 -15.08 -0.26
N ALA A 20 -5.11 -14.13 -0.80
CA ALA A 20 -6.01 -13.31 0.00
C ALA A 20 -7.22 -14.10 0.50
N GLY A 21 -7.80 -14.98 -0.32
CA GLY A 21 -8.92 -15.85 0.06
C GLY A 21 -8.54 -16.87 1.16
N LEU A 22 -7.32 -17.41 1.11
CA LEU A 22 -6.77 -18.29 2.14
C LEU A 22 -6.24 -17.52 3.38
N ARG A 23 -6.44 -16.20 3.44
CA ARG A 23 -6.05 -15.34 4.57
C ARG A 23 -4.56 -15.48 4.89
N LEU A 24 -3.69 -15.56 3.89
CA LEU A 24 -2.26 -15.81 4.04
C LEU A 24 -1.50 -14.48 4.19
N PRO A 25 -0.72 -14.27 5.27
CA PRO A 25 0.01 -13.02 5.52
C PRO A 25 1.32 -12.95 4.71
N ILE A 26 1.21 -13.01 3.39
CA ILE A 26 2.36 -12.93 2.48
C ILE A 26 2.73 -11.46 2.29
N VAL A 27 3.99 -11.12 2.53
CA VAL A 27 4.56 -9.82 2.14
C VAL A 27 5.25 -9.96 0.79
N ALA A 28 4.92 -9.09 -0.17
CA ALA A 28 5.55 -9.05 -1.47
C ALA A 28 6.15 -7.67 -1.78
N ALA A 29 7.39 -7.68 -2.25
CA ALA A 29 8.08 -6.50 -2.76
C ALA A 29 7.72 -6.26 -4.22
N ILE A 30 7.07 -5.14 -4.52
CA ILE A 30 6.66 -4.82 -5.88
C ILE A 30 7.44 -3.61 -6.39
N ALA A 31 8.44 -3.86 -7.22
CA ALA A 31 9.12 -2.80 -7.98
C ALA A 31 8.22 -2.37 -9.14
N ASN A 32 7.28 -1.48 -8.84
CA ASN A 32 6.23 -1.02 -9.74
C ASN A 32 6.75 -0.67 -11.12
N ARG A 33 6.21 -1.32 -12.15
CA ARG A 33 6.69 -1.21 -13.53
C ARG A 33 5.56 -1.32 -14.54
N SER A 34 5.68 -0.57 -15.64
CA SER A 34 4.73 -0.58 -16.74
C SER A 34 4.34 -1.97 -17.25
N LEU A 35 3.06 -2.15 -17.54
CA LEU A 35 2.55 -3.30 -18.29
C LEU A 35 2.74 -3.11 -19.80
N SER A 36 3.13 -4.18 -20.51
CA SER A 36 3.20 -4.22 -21.97
C SER A 36 1.80 -4.16 -22.62
N ALA A 37 1.62 -3.73 -23.88
CA ALA A 37 2.58 -3.31 -24.91
C ALA A 37 2.38 -1.83 -25.31
N PRO A 38 3.46 -1.07 -25.59
CA PRO A 38 4.84 -1.51 -25.80
C PRO A 38 5.54 -1.98 -24.53
N ILE A 39 6.59 -2.80 -24.67
CA ILE A 39 7.42 -3.18 -23.51
C ILE A 39 8.05 -1.92 -22.92
N ASN A 40 7.90 -1.75 -21.62
CA ASN A 40 8.52 -0.66 -20.89
C ASN A 40 9.02 -1.20 -19.54
N ILE A 41 10.31 -0.98 -19.29
CA ILE A 41 10.95 -1.44 -18.06
C ILE A 41 10.89 -0.40 -16.95
N HIS A 42 10.46 0.83 -17.26
CA HIS A 42 10.43 1.94 -16.31
C HIS A 42 9.20 1.90 -15.39
N GLY A 43 9.29 2.67 -14.30
CA GLY A 43 8.29 2.70 -13.25
C GLY A 43 7.02 3.45 -13.64
N ASP A 44 5.90 2.74 -13.48
CA ASP A 44 4.54 3.27 -13.33
C ASP A 44 3.76 2.30 -12.41
N HIS A 45 2.52 2.62 -12.05
CA HIS A 45 1.71 1.82 -11.13
C HIS A 45 0.72 0.87 -11.81
N SER A 46 0.77 0.73 -13.13
CA SER A 46 -0.22 -0.06 -13.91
C SER A 46 -0.34 -1.52 -13.44
N ASP A 47 0.75 -2.11 -12.95
CA ASP A 47 0.79 -3.47 -12.43
C ASP A 47 -0.03 -3.64 -11.14
N THR A 48 0.33 -2.94 -10.08
CA THR A 48 -0.37 -3.01 -8.78
C THR A 48 -1.76 -2.41 -8.83
N MET A 49 -1.98 -1.39 -9.68
CA MET A 49 -3.30 -0.80 -9.87
C MET A 49 -4.25 -1.70 -10.63
N GLY A 50 -3.75 -2.58 -11.48
CA GLY A 50 -4.58 -3.68 -11.97
C GLY A 50 -4.95 -4.63 -10.83
N ALA A 51 -4.02 -4.91 -9.92
CA ALA A 51 -4.17 -5.90 -8.84
C ALA A 51 -4.92 -5.37 -7.62
N ARG A 52 -5.43 -4.13 -7.66
CA ARG A 52 -6.03 -3.43 -6.51
C ARG A 52 -7.23 -4.11 -5.88
N ASP A 53 -7.94 -4.93 -6.65
CA ASP A 53 -9.15 -5.64 -6.21
C ASP A 53 -8.87 -7.11 -5.83
N SER A 54 -7.60 -7.50 -5.70
CA SER A 54 -7.18 -8.84 -5.30
C SER A 54 -7.36 -9.14 -3.80
N GLY A 55 -7.71 -8.12 -3.00
CA GLY A 55 -7.83 -8.25 -1.54
C GLY A 55 -6.50 -8.22 -0.81
N TRP A 56 -5.46 -7.62 -1.42
CA TRP A 56 -4.18 -7.34 -0.78
C TRP A 56 -4.16 -5.93 -0.20
N ILE A 57 -3.53 -5.77 0.96
CA ILE A 57 -3.20 -4.44 1.49
C ILE A 57 -2.10 -3.85 0.60
N GLN A 58 -2.23 -2.60 0.20
CA GLN A 58 -1.28 -1.95 -0.70
C GLN A 58 -0.66 -0.72 -0.03
N ILE A 59 0.65 -0.82 0.23
CA ILE A 59 1.49 0.23 0.81
C ILE A 59 2.43 0.76 -0.28
N TYR A 60 2.53 2.07 -0.44
CA TYR A 60 3.42 2.72 -1.39
C TYR A 60 4.43 3.61 -0.66
N SER A 61 5.64 3.67 -1.20
CA SER A 61 6.80 4.32 -0.55
C SER A 61 7.27 5.50 -1.38
N GLU A 62 7.58 6.64 -0.75
CA GLU A 62 8.12 7.81 -1.45
C GLU A 62 9.59 7.64 -1.85
N ASN A 63 10.40 7.02 -0.98
CA ASN A 63 11.85 6.95 -1.13
C ASN A 63 12.41 5.63 -0.58
N CYS A 64 13.74 5.46 -0.59
CA CYS A 64 14.38 4.22 -0.15
C CYS A 64 14.18 3.98 1.35
N GLN A 65 14.17 5.04 2.17
CA GLN A 65 13.93 4.94 3.61
C GLN A 65 12.51 4.44 3.90
N GLU A 66 11.50 5.03 3.27
CA GLU A 66 10.11 4.59 3.44
C GLU A 66 9.91 3.16 2.94
N ALA A 67 10.57 2.76 1.85
CA ALA A 67 10.47 1.39 1.35
C ALA A 67 10.98 0.40 2.41
N TYR A 68 12.15 0.65 2.98
CA TYR A 68 12.73 -0.14 4.06
C TYR A 68 11.80 -0.22 5.29
N ASP A 69 11.31 0.92 5.77
CA ASP A 69 10.44 0.97 6.96
C ASP A 69 9.07 0.33 6.71
N ASN A 70 8.52 0.46 5.51
CA ASN A 70 7.26 -0.16 5.11
C ASN A 70 7.36 -1.68 5.08
N PHE A 71 8.48 -2.27 4.65
CA PHE A 71 8.68 -3.72 4.70
C PHE A 71 8.63 -4.26 6.12
N ILE A 72 9.27 -3.58 7.07
CA ILE A 72 9.28 -4.00 8.47
C ILE A 72 7.86 -3.96 9.04
N GLN A 73 7.10 -2.90 8.74
CA GLN A 73 5.71 -2.75 9.18
C GLN A 73 4.75 -3.75 8.53
N ALA A 74 4.95 -4.08 7.24
CA ALA A 74 4.07 -4.95 6.46
C ALA A 74 3.88 -6.33 7.09
N PHE A 75 4.93 -6.91 7.67
CA PHE A 75 4.84 -8.19 8.37
C PHE A 75 3.83 -8.12 9.52
N ARG A 76 3.93 -7.12 10.38
CA ARG A 76 3.03 -6.98 11.52
C ARG A 76 1.60 -6.70 11.11
N ILE A 77 1.41 -5.87 10.09
CA ILE A 77 0.09 -5.55 9.56
C ILE A 77 -0.57 -6.81 8.99
N GLY A 78 0.14 -7.54 8.12
CA GLY A 78 -0.40 -8.74 7.48
C GLY A 78 -0.62 -9.90 8.45
N GLU A 79 0.29 -10.10 9.41
CA GLU A 79 0.25 -11.21 10.37
C GLU A 79 -0.70 -11.00 11.55
N ASP A 80 -1.16 -9.77 11.81
CA ASP A 80 -2.13 -9.51 12.87
C ASP A 80 -3.34 -10.43 12.71
N LEU A 81 -3.74 -11.09 13.81
CA LEU A 81 -4.76 -12.13 13.78
C LEU A 81 -6.14 -11.64 13.31
N LYS A 82 -6.45 -10.35 13.49
CA LYS A 82 -7.69 -9.74 13.00
C LYS A 82 -7.61 -9.41 11.51
N VAL A 83 -6.40 -9.13 11.02
CA VAL A 83 -6.14 -8.72 9.64
C VAL A 83 -5.91 -9.93 8.77
N ARG A 84 -4.86 -10.74 8.99
CA ARG A 84 -4.56 -11.99 8.27
C ARG A 84 -4.70 -11.88 6.76
N THR A 85 -4.12 -10.85 6.17
CA THR A 85 -4.26 -10.52 4.75
C THR A 85 -2.88 -10.26 4.15
N PRO A 86 -2.62 -10.67 2.90
CA PRO A 86 -1.34 -10.41 2.27
C PRO A 86 -1.13 -8.90 1.96
N VAL A 87 0.13 -8.49 1.86
CA VAL A 87 0.55 -7.08 1.78
C VAL A 87 1.53 -6.86 0.62
N PHE A 88 1.24 -5.89 -0.23
CA PHE A 88 2.19 -5.30 -1.16
C PHE A 88 2.94 -4.15 -0.50
N VAL A 89 4.25 -4.14 -0.66
CA VAL A 89 5.07 -2.95 -0.47
C VAL A 89 5.58 -2.52 -1.84
N GLY A 90 4.98 -1.45 -2.35
CA GLY A 90 5.26 -0.83 -3.62
C GLY A 90 6.43 0.16 -3.54
N LEU A 91 7.29 0.09 -4.54
CA LEU A 91 8.41 0.98 -4.78
C LEU A 91 8.48 1.27 -6.29
N ASP A 92 8.60 2.54 -6.66
CA ASP A 92 8.67 2.92 -8.08
C ASP A 92 9.92 2.34 -8.74
N GLY A 93 9.71 1.53 -9.78
CA GLY A 93 10.78 0.88 -10.53
C GLY A 93 11.75 1.90 -11.11
N PHE A 94 13.05 1.61 -10.99
CA PHE A 94 14.16 2.51 -11.27
C PHE A 94 14.28 3.73 -10.34
N ILE A 95 13.20 4.46 -10.07
CA ILE A 95 13.25 5.70 -9.29
C ILE A 95 13.56 5.44 -7.81
N ILE A 96 12.98 4.39 -7.22
CA ILE A 96 13.30 3.97 -5.84
C ILE A 96 14.18 2.73 -5.91
N SER A 97 13.80 1.76 -6.75
CA SER A 97 14.45 0.44 -6.74
C SER A 97 15.91 0.42 -7.20
N HIS A 98 16.37 1.45 -7.91
CA HIS A 98 17.76 1.57 -8.41
C HIS A 98 18.44 2.88 -7.99
N SER A 99 17.79 3.69 -7.16
CA SER A 99 18.41 4.91 -6.65
C SER A 99 19.29 4.60 -5.45
N LEU A 100 20.36 5.38 -5.32
CA LEU A 100 21.22 5.35 -4.15
C LEU A 100 20.81 6.49 -3.23
N GLU A 101 20.46 6.14 -2.00
CA GLU A 101 20.08 7.08 -0.95
C GLU A 101 20.74 6.64 0.35
N VAL A 102 21.19 7.61 1.15
CA VAL A 102 21.68 7.32 2.50
C VAL A 102 20.47 7.14 3.40
N ILE A 103 20.26 5.92 3.87
CA ILE A 103 19.15 5.57 4.76
C ILE A 103 19.67 5.22 6.17
N GLN A 104 18.81 5.41 7.16
CA GLN A 104 18.97 4.89 8.49
C GLN A 104 18.52 3.42 8.52
N VAL A 105 19.49 2.52 8.57
CA VAL A 105 19.25 1.08 8.79
C VAL A 105 19.14 0.82 10.28
N GLU A 106 18.10 0.11 10.68
CA GLU A 106 17.85 -0.21 12.09
C GLU A 106 18.62 -1.46 12.53
N ASP A 107 18.89 -1.55 13.83
CA ASP A 107 19.52 -2.73 14.43
C ASP A 107 18.65 -3.98 14.28
N ASP A 108 19.24 -5.07 13.76
CA ASP A 108 18.54 -6.33 13.48
C ASP A 108 17.82 -6.91 14.71
N ALA A 109 18.41 -6.78 15.91
CA ALA A 109 17.79 -7.30 17.13
C ALA A 109 16.56 -6.47 17.53
N LYS A 110 16.61 -5.15 17.34
CA LYS A 110 15.44 -4.27 17.51
C LYS A 110 14.34 -4.58 16.50
N VAL A 111 14.70 -4.78 15.22
CA VAL A 111 13.75 -5.13 14.15
C VAL A 111 13.10 -6.49 14.44
N LYS A 112 13.89 -7.51 14.79
CA LYS A 112 13.38 -8.84 15.17
C LYS A 112 12.43 -8.77 16.36
N LYS A 113 12.75 -7.96 17.38
CA LYS A 113 11.88 -7.73 18.53
C LYS A 113 10.60 -6.98 18.16
N PHE A 114 10.65 -6.09 17.18
CA PHE A 114 9.47 -5.38 16.68
C PHE A 114 8.55 -6.31 15.90
N VAL A 115 9.07 -7.02 14.90
CA VAL A 115 8.29 -7.92 14.04
C VAL A 115 7.73 -9.10 14.83
N GLY A 116 8.53 -9.67 15.73
CA GLY A 116 8.14 -10.83 16.54
C GLY A 116 8.28 -12.16 15.79
N GLU A 117 7.67 -13.21 16.35
CA GLU A 117 7.64 -14.54 15.74
C GLU A 117 6.29 -14.79 15.05
N CYS A 118 6.36 -15.30 13.82
CA CYS A 118 5.17 -15.68 13.07
C CYS A 118 4.45 -16.83 13.79
N LYS A 119 3.16 -16.62 14.08
CA LYS A 119 2.31 -17.64 14.71
C LYS A 119 1.43 -18.33 13.65
N PRO A 120 1.74 -19.56 13.25
CA PRO A 120 0.93 -20.26 12.26
C PRO A 120 -0.41 -20.67 12.89
N VAL A 121 -1.52 -20.18 12.33
CA VAL A 121 -2.87 -20.51 12.81
C VAL A 121 -3.30 -21.92 12.37
N TYR A 122 -3.01 -22.25 11.11
CA TYR A 122 -3.34 -23.54 10.49
C TYR A 122 -2.11 -24.08 9.72
N PRO A 123 -1.11 -24.65 10.42
CA PRO A 123 0.08 -25.19 9.76
C PRO A 123 -0.28 -26.40 8.89
N LEU A 124 0.04 -26.36 7.59
CA LEU A 124 -0.29 -27.45 6.65
C LEU A 124 0.44 -28.77 6.94
N LEU A 125 1.58 -28.70 7.62
CA LEU A 125 2.40 -29.87 7.98
C LEU A 125 2.07 -30.43 9.36
N ASP A 126 1.08 -29.87 10.06
CA ASP A 126 0.60 -30.42 11.33
C ASP A 126 -0.29 -31.64 11.06
N THR A 127 0.29 -32.84 11.15
CA THR A 127 -0.43 -34.11 10.92
C THR A 127 -1.40 -34.47 12.06
N SER A 128 -1.32 -33.79 13.20
CA SER A 128 -2.28 -33.99 14.31
C SER A 128 -3.64 -33.39 14.00
N ARG A 129 -3.67 -32.34 13.16
CA ARG A 129 -4.89 -31.63 12.74
C ARG A 129 -5.16 -31.84 11.26
N LYS A 130 -6.00 -32.81 10.94
CA LYS A 130 -6.42 -33.07 9.55
C LYS A 130 -7.30 -31.93 9.03
N MET A 131 -6.91 -31.32 7.92
CA MET A 131 -7.70 -30.29 7.24
C MET A 131 -7.59 -30.42 5.73
N THR A 132 -8.63 -30.00 5.02
CA THR A 132 -8.61 -29.82 3.56
C THR A 132 -8.47 -28.33 3.27
N VAL A 133 -7.60 -27.97 2.32
CA VAL A 133 -7.34 -26.58 1.94
C VAL A 133 -7.62 -26.41 0.45
N GLY A 134 -8.31 -25.34 0.11
CA GLY A 134 -8.78 -25.08 -1.26
C GLY A 134 -9.76 -26.12 -1.80
N PRO A 135 -10.76 -26.59 -1.03
CA PRO A 135 -11.82 -27.43 -1.61
C PRO A 135 -12.63 -26.64 -2.64
N ILE A 136 -13.39 -27.35 -3.47
CA ILE A 136 -14.46 -26.72 -4.24
C ILE A 136 -15.50 -26.15 -3.29
N ASP A 137 -15.87 -24.89 -3.51
CA ASP A 137 -16.82 -24.16 -2.71
C ASP A 137 -18.03 -23.81 -3.57
N PHE A 138 -19.22 -24.23 -3.12
CA PHE A 138 -20.46 -24.06 -3.84
C PHE A 138 -21.21 -22.81 -3.35
N THR A 139 -22.31 -22.48 -4.02
CA THR A 139 -23.08 -21.26 -3.78
C THR A 139 -23.61 -21.11 -2.36
N ASP A 140 -23.69 -22.21 -1.59
CA ASP A 140 -24.26 -22.24 -0.24
C ASP A 140 -23.36 -21.54 0.80
N TYR A 141 -22.04 -21.43 0.55
CA TYR A 141 -21.08 -20.86 1.52
C TYR A 141 -20.07 -19.88 0.91
N TYR A 142 -20.00 -19.77 -0.42
CA TYR A 142 -19.03 -18.90 -1.10
C TYR A 142 -19.12 -17.44 -0.65
N PHE A 143 -20.33 -16.95 -0.40
CA PHE A 143 -20.54 -15.56 0.00
C PHE A 143 -19.97 -15.27 1.40
N GLU A 144 -20.13 -16.20 2.34
CA GLU A 144 -19.61 -16.16 3.71
C GLU A 144 -18.08 -16.17 3.70
N HIS A 145 -17.46 -17.00 2.85
CA HIS A 145 -16.01 -17.00 2.67
C HIS A 145 -15.48 -15.68 2.12
N LYS A 146 -16.17 -15.08 1.14
CA LYS A 146 -15.84 -13.73 0.64
C LYS A 146 -16.03 -12.66 1.71
N ARG A 147 -17.08 -12.75 2.53
CA ARG A 147 -17.30 -11.84 3.67
C ARG A 147 -16.16 -11.92 4.68
N ASN A 148 -15.69 -13.12 5.02
CA ASN A 148 -14.54 -13.28 5.93
C ASN A 148 -13.23 -12.72 5.35
N GLN A 149 -13.03 -12.81 4.04
CA GLN A 149 -11.90 -12.13 3.37
C GLN A 149 -12.00 -10.60 3.51
N MET A 150 -13.18 -10.03 3.27
CA MET A 150 -13.41 -8.58 3.39
C MET A 150 -13.20 -8.08 4.82
N GLU A 151 -13.68 -8.83 5.81
CA GLU A 151 -13.52 -8.53 7.23
C GLU A 151 -12.04 -8.31 7.60
N GLY A 152 -11.11 -9.07 7.02
CA GLY A 152 -9.68 -8.88 7.24
C GLY A 152 -9.14 -7.53 6.74
N ILE A 153 -9.59 -7.08 5.57
CA ILE A 153 -9.25 -5.76 5.04
C ILE A 153 -9.89 -4.66 5.88
N GLU A 154 -11.15 -4.82 6.29
CA GLU A 154 -11.89 -3.88 7.13
C GLU A 154 -11.28 -3.74 8.53
N ASN A 155 -10.65 -4.80 9.05
CA ASN A 155 -9.92 -4.78 10.32
C ASN A 155 -8.51 -4.17 10.22
N ALA A 156 -7.97 -3.99 9.02
CA ALA A 156 -6.61 -3.48 8.82
C ALA A 156 -6.38 -2.05 9.31
N PRO A 157 -7.31 -1.08 9.17
CA PRO A 157 -7.04 0.30 9.53
C PRO A 157 -6.54 0.58 10.95
N PRO A 158 -7.19 0.09 12.03
CA PRO A 158 -6.68 0.30 13.38
C PRO A 158 -5.30 -0.35 13.60
N VAL A 159 -5.02 -1.46 12.91
CA VAL A 159 -3.71 -2.15 13.00
C VAL A 159 -2.62 -1.35 12.29
N ILE A 160 -2.91 -0.80 11.10
CA ILE A 160 -1.98 0.05 10.35
C ILE A 160 -1.56 1.27 11.19
N GLU A 161 -2.50 1.95 11.84
CA GLU A 161 -2.21 3.09 12.71
C GLU A 161 -1.40 2.70 13.94
N ALA A 162 -1.81 1.62 14.63
CA ALA A 162 -1.12 1.15 15.82
C ALA A 162 0.34 0.75 15.51
N VAL A 163 0.55 0.01 14.41
CA VAL A 163 1.89 -0.41 13.97
C VAL A 163 2.73 0.81 13.58
N GLY A 164 2.18 1.77 12.84
CA GLY A 164 2.88 2.98 12.44
C GLY A 164 3.30 3.87 13.62
N LYS A 165 2.42 4.02 14.61
CA LYS A 165 2.72 4.75 15.86
C LYS A 165 3.78 4.03 16.70
N GLU A 166 3.67 2.71 16.84
CA GLU A 166 4.68 1.93 17.56
C GLU A 166 6.04 1.97 16.86
N PHE A 167 6.05 1.96 15.52
CA PHE A 167 7.26 2.14 14.73
C PHE A 167 7.92 3.50 15.02
N GLY A 168 7.14 4.58 15.06
CA GLY A 168 7.60 5.91 15.46
C GLY A 168 8.21 5.94 16.87
N GLN A 169 7.58 5.31 17.85
CA GLN A 169 8.11 5.24 19.22
C GLN A 169 9.44 4.48 19.33
N LYS A 170 9.66 3.46 18.48
CA LYS A 170 10.85 2.60 18.54
C LYS A 170 12.01 3.08 17.68
N PHE A 171 11.70 3.65 16.51
CA PHE A 171 12.68 3.96 15.47
C PHE A 171 12.72 5.44 15.10
N GLY A 172 11.81 6.26 15.65
CA GLY A 172 11.81 7.72 15.50
C GLY A 172 11.11 8.25 14.25
N ARG A 173 10.53 7.37 13.42
CA ARG A 173 9.78 7.74 12.20
C ARG A 173 8.36 7.20 12.29
N GLU A 174 7.37 8.06 12.43
CA GLU A 174 5.96 7.65 12.55
C GLU A 174 5.29 7.62 11.17
N TYR A 175 4.44 6.62 10.93
CA TYR A 175 3.74 6.45 9.67
C TYR A 175 2.23 6.31 9.86
N GLY A 176 1.48 7.05 9.05
CA GLY A 176 0.01 6.95 8.99
C GLY A 176 -0.49 6.36 7.67
N PHE A 177 -1.72 6.75 7.33
CA PHE A 177 -2.38 6.43 6.06
C PHE A 177 -1.92 7.29 4.89
N PHE A 178 -1.58 8.54 5.19
CA PHE A 178 -1.06 9.52 4.26
C PHE A 178 -0.22 10.53 5.02
N GLU A 179 0.56 11.31 4.28
CA GLU A 179 1.29 12.47 4.77
C GLU A 179 0.61 13.74 4.23
N GLU A 180 0.43 14.73 5.10
CA GLU A 180 0.03 16.08 4.72
C GLU A 180 1.26 16.99 4.72
N TYR A 181 1.48 17.70 3.63
CA TYR A 181 2.60 18.62 3.45
C TYR A 181 2.07 20.02 3.12
N ARG A 182 2.34 20.98 4.01
CA ARG A 182 1.86 22.38 3.91
C ARG A 182 0.35 22.52 3.66
N MET A 183 -0.45 21.78 4.43
CA MET A 183 -1.92 21.76 4.27
C MET A 183 -2.68 22.75 5.18
N ASP A 184 -2.08 23.23 6.28
CA ASP A 184 -2.76 24.02 7.32
C ASP A 184 -3.54 25.25 6.79
N ASP A 185 -2.96 25.96 5.82
CA ASP A 185 -3.53 27.16 5.19
C ASP A 185 -3.77 26.98 3.67
N ALA A 186 -3.67 25.75 3.15
CA ALA A 186 -3.77 25.47 1.73
C ALA A 186 -5.18 25.73 1.19
N GLU A 187 -5.27 26.29 -0.02
CA GLU A 187 -6.50 26.41 -0.80
C GLU A 187 -6.53 25.47 -2.00
N LEU A 188 -5.35 25.04 -2.45
CA LEU A 188 -5.14 24.09 -3.54
C LEU A 188 -4.38 22.87 -2.99
N CYS A 189 -4.66 21.68 -3.50
CA CYS A 189 -3.95 20.47 -3.08
C CYS A 189 -3.54 19.63 -4.29
N ILE A 190 -2.31 19.12 -4.27
CA ILE A 190 -1.88 18.02 -5.12
C ILE A 190 -2.06 16.72 -4.32
N VAL A 191 -2.75 15.73 -4.89
CA VAL A 191 -2.78 14.37 -4.35
C VAL A 191 -1.94 13.48 -5.26
N VAL A 192 -0.88 12.91 -4.72
CA VAL A 192 0.09 12.12 -5.48
C VAL A 192 0.69 11.03 -4.59
N MET A 193 0.96 9.86 -5.16
CA MET A 193 1.53 8.73 -4.43
C MET A 193 2.98 8.45 -4.81
N SER A 194 3.68 7.73 -3.94
CA SER A 194 5.01 7.18 -4.21
C SER A 194 6.05 8.26 -4.55
N SER A 195 7.08 7.92 -5.33
CA SER A 195 8.26 8.77 -5.54
C SER A 195 7.98 10.16 -6.12
N ALA A 196 6.89 10.32 -6.87
CA ALA A 196 6.52 11.62 -7.42
C ALA A 196 6.18 12.64 -6.32
N ALA A 197 5.81 12.18 -5.12
CA ALA A 197 5.53 13.06 -3.99
C ALA A 197 6.74 13.91 -3.60
N GLY A 198 7.97 13.37 -3.64
CA GLY A 198 9.18 14.12 -3.31
C GLY A 198 9.37 15.34 -4.22
N THR A 199 9.33 15.13 -5.54
CA THR A 199 9.40 16.24 -6.51
C THR A 199 8.22 17.21 -6.41
N CYS A 200 7.02 16.71 -6.07
CA CYS A 200 5.87 17.58 -5.88
C CYS A 200 6.01 18.44 -4.61
N LYS A 201 6.71 17.98 -3.56
CA LYS A 201 7.02 18.79 -2.38
C LYS A 201 7.92 19.97 -2.75
N ASP A 202 8.95 19.73 -3.57
CA ASP A 202 9.82 20.81 -4.08
C ASP A 202 9.02 21.85 -4.90
N ALA A 203 8.14 21.39 -5.79
CA ALA A 203 7.27 22.26 -6.57
C ALA A 203 6.25 23.04 -5.71
N VAL A 204 5.73 22.41 -4.66
CA VAL A 204 4.87 23.07 -3.66
C VAL A 204 5.65 24.17 -2.94
N ASP A 205 6.91 23.94 -2.58
CA ASP A 205 7.75 24.93 -1.91
C ASP A 205 8.05 26.15 -2.81
N GLU A 206 8.34 25.91 -4.09
CA GLU A 206 8.54 26.97 -5.09
C GLU A 206 7.27 27.81 -5.24
N LEU A 207 6.10 27.18 -5.46
CA LEU A 207 4.83 27.89 -5.60
C LEU A 207 4.42 28.62 -4.31
N ARG A 208 4.77 28.07 -3.16
CA ARG A 208 4.59 28.73 -1.86
C ARG A 208 5.45 29.98 -1.75
N SER A 209 6.68 29.96 -2.28
CA SER A 209 7.54 31.16 -2.32
C SER A 209 6.96 32.28 -3.21
N ASP A 210 6.18 31.91 -4.24
CA ASP A 210 5.40 32.83 -5.09
C ASP A 210 4.05 33.27 -4.47
N GLY A 211 3.81 32.94 -3.19
CA GLY A 211 2.60 33.32 -2.46
C GLY A 211 1.36 32.47 -2.79
N LYS A 212 1.51 31.32 -3.44
CA LYS A 212 0.38 30.39 -3.68
C LYS A 212 0.12 29.55 -2.43
N ARG A 213 -1.14 29.49 -2.00
CA ARG A 213 -1.58 28.62 -0.89
C ARG A 213 -1.86 27.21 -1.39
N ILE A 214 -0.80 26.45 -1.66
CA ILE A 214 -0.86 25.07 -2.17
C ILE A 214 -0.26 24.07 -1.19
N GLY A 215 -0.93 22.95 -0.97
CA GLY A 215 -0.43 21.83 -0.18
C GLY A 215 -0.32 20.55 -1.01
N LEU A 216 0.16 19.50 -0.36
CA LEU A 216 0.26 18.17 -0.92
C LEU A 216 -0.25 17.15 0.09
N LEU A 217 -1.02 16.18 -0.41
CA LEU A 217 -1.45 15.01 0.34
C LEU A 217 -0.87 13.77 -0.36
N LYS A 218 -0.05 13.01 0.35
CA LYS A 218 0.60 11.80 -0.15
C LYS A 218 -0.01 10.55 0.49
N PRO A 219 -0.90 9.83 -0.20
CA PRO A 219 -1.36 8.53 0.28
C PRO A 219 -0.20 7.54 0.36
N ARG A 220 -0.06 6.92 1.54
CA ARG A 220 0.84 5.79 1.78
C ARG A 220 0.10 4.47 1.59
N ILE A 221 -1.15 4.39 2.06
CA ILE A 221 -1.98 3.18 1.94
C ILE A 221 -3.06 3.42 0.88
N PHE A 222 -3.04 2.62 -0.18
CA PHE A 222 -4.06 2.67 -1.23
C PHE A 222 -5.20 1.68 -1.00
N ARG A 223 -4.90 0.55 -0.35
CA ARG A 223 -5.87 -0.46 0.05
C ARG A 223 -5.55 -0.95 1.47
N PRO A 224 -6.50 -0.89 2.43
CA PRO A 224 -7.79 -0.19 2.33
C PRO A 224 -7.60 1.32 2.14
N PHE A 225 -8.43 1.94 1.29
CA PHE A 225 -8.33 3.38 1.02
C PHE A 225 -8.96 4.18 2.18
N PRO A 226 -8.30 5.23 2.71
CA PRO A 226 -8.75 5.95 3.89
C PRO A 226 -9.77 7.06 3.57
N TYR A 227 -10.94 6.70 3.04
CA TYR A 227 -11.94 7.67 2.53
C TYR A 227 -12.28 8.78 3.53
N GLU A 228 -12.74 8.44 4.74
CA GLU A 228 -13.16 9.44 5.74
C GLU A 228 -12.04 10.42 6.11
N LYS A 229 -10.80 9.91 6.22
CA LYS A 229 -9.63 10.74 6.57
C LYS A 229 -9.21 11.64 5.42
N ILE A 230 -9.28 11.15 4.18
CA ILE A 230 -9.00 11.96 2.98
C ILE A 230 -10.07 13.04 2.80
N ALA A 231 -11.34 12.69 2.97
CA ALA A 231 -12.44 13.65 2.93
C ALA A 231 -12.25 14.77 3.95
N GLU A 232 -11.91 14.42 5.19
CA GLU A 232 -11.64 15.39 6.26
C GLU A 232 -10.43 16.29 5.95
N ALA A 233 -9.33 15.74 5.43
CA ALA A 233 -8.14 16.49 5.05
C ALA A 233 -8.38 17.45 3.87
N LEU A 234 -9.25 17.07 2.93
CA LEU A 234 -9.52 17.85 1.72
C LEU A 234 -10.73 18.79 1.84
N LYS A 235 -11.53 18.72 2.92
CA LYS A 235 -12.81 19.44 3.04
C LYS A 235 -12.74 20.96 2.89
N LYS A 236 -11.58 21.57 3.19
CA LYS A 236 -11.36 23.03 3.11
C LYS A 236 -10.65 23.44 1.82
N ILE A 237 -10.20 22.47 1.02
CA ILE A 237 -9.47 22.71 -0.21
C ILE A 237 -10.46 23.09 -1.32
N LYS A 238 -10.16 24.15 -2.07
CA LYS A 238 -11.02 24.68 -3.14
C LYS A 238 -10.87 23.90 -4.44
N ALA A 239 -9.68 23.39 -4.73
CA ALA A 239 -9.41 22.57 -5.90
C ALA A 239 -8.31 21.55 -5.63
N VAL A 240 -8.51 20.33 -6.13
CA VAL A 240 -7.61 19.21 -5.95
C VAL A 240 -7.14 18.72 -7.32
N ALA A 241 -5.83 18.63 -7.52
CA ALA A 241 -5.21 17.98 -8.66
C ALA A 241 -4.71 16.59 -8.24
N VAL A 242 -5.28 15.53 -8.82
CA VAL A 242 -4.85 14.15 -8.52
C VAL A 242 -3.94 13.65 -9.63
N LEU A 243 -2.76 13.18 -9.27
CA LEU A 243 -1.73 12.71 -10.19
C LEU A 243 -1.60 11.19 -10.12
N ASP A 244 -2.12 10.53 -11.15
CA ASP A 244 -2.00 9.08 -11.30
C ASP A 244 -0.78 8.73 -12.16
N ARG A 245 0.06 7.82 -11.64
CA ARG A 245 1.10 7.17 -12.44
C ARG A 245 0.58 5.86 -13.05
N SER A 246 -0.69 5.84 -13.45
CA SER A 246 -1.31 4.70 -14.12
C SER A 246 -2.46 5.19 -15.01
N SER A 247 -2.86 4.34 -15.96
CA SER A 247 -4.02 4.60 -16.82
C SER A 247 -5.01 3.45 -16.70
N SER A 248 -6.30 3.76 -16.80
CA SER A 248 -7.39 2.78 -16.80
C SER A 248 -8.27 3.03 -18.03
N PRO A 249 -7.94 2.45 -19.21
CA PRO A 249 -8.69 2.66 -20.43
C PRO A 249 -10.18 2.32 -20.26
N GLY A 250 -11.06 3.25 -20.63
CA GLY A 250 -12.51 3.10 -20.49
C GLY A 250 -13.08 3.45 -19.12
N ALA A 251 -12.22 3.70 -18.11
CA ALA A 251 -12.68 4.24 -16.83
C ALA A 251 -12.90 5.76 -16.91
N PHE A 252 -13.75 6.29 -16.02
CA PHE A 252 -13.98 7.73 -15.92
C PHE A 252 -12.69 8.50 -15.56
N GLY A 253 -11.82 7.89 -14.77
CA GLY A 253 -10.50 8.40 -14.44
C GLY A 253 -9.60 7.29 -13.95
N ALA A 254 -8.34 7.65 -13.68
CA ALA A 254 -7.37 6.70 -13.15
C ALA A 254 -7.69 6.32 -11.69
N PRO A 255 -7.06 5.27 -11.14
CA PRO A 255 -7.44 4.66 -9.87
C PRO A 255 -7.40 5.62 -8.69
N LEU A 256 -6.28 6.34 -8.47
CA LEU A 256 -6.16 7.27 -7.34
C LEU A 256 -7.19 8.40 -7.45
N PHE A 257 -7.32 9.00 -8.64
CA PHE A 257 -8.38 9.98 -8.89
C PHE A 257 -9.76 9.46 -8.54
N THR A 258 -10.07 8.22 -8.92
CA THR A 258 -11.40 7.64 -8.67
C THR A 258 -11.65 7.45 -7.18
N GLU A 259 -10.64 7.02 -6.42
CA GLU A 259 -10.76 6.88 -4.97
C GLU A 259 -10.91 8.23 -4.25
N VAL A 260 -10.05 9.19 -4.60
CA VAL A 260 -10.10 10.55 -4.01
C VAL A 260 -11.42 11.23 -4.31
N ARG A 261 -11.97 11.07 -5.52
CA ARG A 261 -13.27 11.63 -5.89
C ARG A 261 -14.44 10.97 -5.14
N SER A 262 -14.27 9.72 -4.72
CA SER A 262 -15.32 8.97 -4.02
C SER A 262 -15.34 9.21 -2.51
N ALA A 263 -14.27 9.78 -1.96
CA ALA A 263 -14.17 10.25 -0.57
C ALA A 263 -14.93 11.57 -0.38
#